data_AF-A0A9D7QXG9-F1
#
_entry.id   AF-A0A9D7QXG9-F1
#
_cell.length_a   1.000
_cell.length_b   1.000
_cell.length_c   1.000
_cell.angle_alpha   90.00
_cell.angle_beta   90.00
_cell.angle_gamma   90.00
#
_symmetry.space_group_name_H-M   'P 1'
#
loop_
_entity.id
_entity.type
_entity.pdbx_description
1 polymer ?
#
loop_
_entity_poly.entity_id
_entity_poly.type
_entity_poly.pdbx_seq_one_letter_code
_entity_poly.pdbx_strand_id
1 'polypeptide(L)'
;MVTPNPETSLQSSLADKNDNNNIQGFKNARVDELLPIYDTTFSVAEQIKIINEIDKITYDYYMKSHWWNPKGIRLAVWDKFGMPEYGISRFTQLSYVYGTADSSGGMMVRRLGSC
;
A
#
# COMPACT_ATOMS: atom_id res chain seq x y z
N MET A 1 3.28 -2.19 10.32
CA MET A 1 2.29 -1.28 9.72
C MET A 1 3.03 -0.52 8.63
N VAL A 2 2.74 -0.78 7.35
CA VAL A 2 3.33 0.00 6.26
C VAL A 2 2.58 1.32 6.24
N THR A 3 3.12 2.32 6.92
CA THR A 3 2.61 3.69 6.87
C THR A 3 2.85 4.19 5.44
N PRO A 4 1.83 4.75 4.75
CA PRO A 4 2.06 5.30 3.42
C PRO A 4 3.08 6.44 3.55
N ASN A 5 4.24 6.31 2.89
CA ASN A 5 5.23 7.38 2.85
C ASN A 5 5.18 8.06 1.46
N PRO A 6 4.56 9.26 1.36
CA PRO A 6 4.45 9.99 0.11
C PRO A 6 5.75 10.68 -0.35
N GLU A 7 6.77 10.79 0.52
CA GLU A 7 7.99 11.57 0.26
C GLU A 7 8.70 11.13 -1.02
N THR A 8 8.86 9.82 -1.20
CA THR A 8 9.59 9.27 -2.36
C THR A 8 8.98 9.63 -3.72
N SER A 9 7.68 9.97 -3.75
CA SER A 9 6.94 10.23 -4.98
C SER A 9 6.53 11.71 -5.14
N LEU A 10 6.43 12.47 -4.04
CA LEU A 10 5.90 13.85 -4.04
C LEU A 10 6.89 14.92 -3.58
N GLN A 11 8.09 14.57 -3.13
CA GLN A 11 9.08 15.57 -2.74
C GLN A 11 9.60 16.34 -3.96
N SER A 12 9.57 17.67 -3.91
CA SER A 12 9.94 18.53 -5.05
C SER A 12 11.41 18.41 -5.44
N SER A 13 12.28 18.03 -4.49
CA SER A 13 13.73 17.84 -4.72
C SER A 13 14.04 16.68 -5.70
N LEU A 14 13.08 15.77 -5.86
CA LEU A 14 13.18 14.62 -6.75
C LEU A 14 12.67 14.94 -8.16
N ALA A 15 11.89 16.01 -8.36
CA ALA A 15 11.23 16.29 -9.63
C ALA A 15 12.18 16.51 -10.83
N ASP A 16 13.40 17.00 -10.60
CA ASP A 16 14.40 17.24 -11.66
C ASP A 16 15.50 16.17 -11.73
N LYS A 17 15.41 15.13 -10.91
CA LYS A 17 16.40 14.04 -10.92
C LYS A 17 15.93 12.93 -11.86
N ASN A 18 16.88 12.29 -12.51
CA ASN A 18 16.61 11.05 -13.24
C ASN A 18 16.44 9.88 -12.25
N ASP A 19 15.75 8.82 -12.70
CA ASP A 19 15.61 7.55 -11.99
C ASP A 19 14.98 7.64 -10.58
N ASN A 20 13.83 8.31 -10.45
CA ASN A 20 13.05 8.33 -9.20
C ASN A 20 11.54 8.12 -9.42
N ASN A 21 10.81 7.99 -8.31
CA ASN A 21 9.38 7.70 -8.31
C ASN A 21 8.49 8.93 -8.59
N ASN A 22 9.05 10.14 -8.61
CA ASN A 22 8.37 11.36 -9.03
C ASN A 22 8.37 11.47 -10.57
N ILE A 23 7.68 10.54 -11.21
CA ILE A 23 7.60 10.41 -12.68
C ILE A 23 7.01 11.67 -13.33
N GLN A 24 6.22 12.45 -12.58
CA GLN A 24 5.44 13.56 -13.11
C GLN A 24 6.09 14.92 -12.90
N GLY A 25 7.25 14.96 -12.24
CA GLY A 25 7.96 16.20 -11.94
C GLY A 25 7.17 17.12 -11.01
N PHE A 26 6.42 16.56 -10.07
CA PHE A 26 5.59 17.31 -9.13
C PHE A 26 6.44 18.18 -8.21
N LYS A 27 6.10 19.47 -8.12
CA LYS A 27 6.74 20.44 -7.24
C LYS A 27 5.70 21.29 -6.54
N ASN A 28 5.69 21.28 -5.21
CA ASN A 28 4.81 22.11 -4.42
C ASN A 28 5.40 22.41 -3.04
N ALA A 29 5.61 23.70 -2.76
CA ALA A 29 6.20 24.16 -1.50
C ALA A 29 5.39 23.74 -0.26
N ARG A 30 4.05 23.72 -0.36
CA ARG A 30 3.19 23.31 0.75
C ARG A 30 3.33 21.81 1.05
N VAL A 31 3.49 20.98 0.03
CA VAL A 31 3.71 19.54 0.22
C VAL A 31 5.07 19.29 0.84
N ASP A 32 6.12 19.99 0.41
CA ASP A 32 7.45 19.88 1.01
C ASP A 32 7.49 20.26 2.49
N GLU A 33 6.66 21.22 2.94
CA GLU A 33 6.49 21.55 4.36
C GLU A 33 5.76 20.44 5.15
N LEU A 34 4.76 19.80 4.53
CA LEU A 34 3.92 18.80 5.19
C LEU A 34 4.59 17.43 5.34
N LEU A 35 5.50 17.06 4.43
CA LEU A 35 6.26 15.81 4.48
C LEU A 35 7.04 15.58 5.79
N PRO A 36 7.90 16.51 6.26
CA PRO A 36 8.62 16.31 7.53
C PRO A 36 7.68 16.34 8.76
N ILE A 37 6.56 17.06 8.68
CA ILE A 37 5.54 17.06 9.73
C ILE A 37 4.88 15.69 9.81
N TYR A 38 4.57 15.08 8.67
CA TYR A 38 3.99 13.74 8.61
C TYR A 38 4.92 12.69 9.25
N ASP A 39 6.21 12.73 8.93
CA ASP A 39 7.20 11.77 9.46
C ASP A 39 7.42 11.90 10.97
N THR A 40 7.30 13.11 11.51
CA THR A 40 7.47 13.39 12.94
C THR A 40 6.19 13.22 13.76
N THR A 41 5.03 13.10 13.11
CA THR A 41 3.74 12.96 13.77
C THR A 41 3.50 11.51 14.18
N PHE A 42 3.28 11.27 15.47
CA PHE A 42 2.94 9.94 16.03
C PHE A 42 1.43 9.66 16.13
N SER A 43 0.59 10.69 15.98
CA SER A 43 -0.87 10.56 16.02
C SER A 43 -1.43 10.17 14.64
N VAL A 44 -2.10 9.02 14.57
CA VAL A 44 -2.75 8.54 13.34
C VAL A 44 -3.82 9.52 12.85
N ALA A 45 -4.56 10.17 13.74
CA ALA A 45 -5.60 11.13 13.36
C ALA A 45 -5.01 12.38 12.67
N GLU A 46 -3.85 12.84 13.13
CA GLU A 46 -3.15 13.98 12.53
C GLU A 46 -2.48 13.58 11.21
N GLN A 47 -1.89 12.37 11.13
CA GLN A 47 -1.39 11.80 9.88
C GLN A 47 -2.47 11.74 8.78
N ILE A 48 -3.70 11.35 9.13
CA ILE A 48 -4.83 11.31 8.19
C ILE A 48 -5.16 12.72 7.66
N LYS A 49 -5.15 13.74 8.53
CA LYS A 49 -5.42 15.13 8.10
C LYS A 49 -4.36 15.63 7.13
N ILE A 50 -3.08 15.38 7.42
CA ILE A 50 -1.97 15.77 6.55
C ILE A 50 -2.07 15.08 5.20
N ILE A 51 -2.33 13.76 5.17
CA ILE A 51 -2.53 13.02 3.92
C ILE A 51 -3.69 13.58 3.11
N ASN A 52 -4.83 13.89 3.73
CA ASN A 52 -5.98 14.45 3.03
C ASN A 52 -5.67 15.84 2.42
N GLU A 53 -4.87 16.66 3.10
CA GLU A 53 -4.42 17.95 2.56
C GLU A 53 -3.49 17.76 1.35
N ILE A 54 -2.53 16.84 1.45
CA ILE A 54 -1.63 16.49 0.34
C ILE A 54 -2.43 15.93 -0.85
N ASP A 55 -3.39 15.04 -0.61
CA ASP A 55 -4.24 14.44 -1.65
C ASP A 55 -5.04 15.52 -2.41
N LYS A 56 -5.61 16.49 -1.69
CA LYS A 56 -6.30 17.63 -2.31
C LYS A 56 -5.39 18.44 -3.22
N ILE A 57 -4.18 18.79 -2.76
CA ILE A 57 -3.22 19.56 -3.55
C ILE A 57 -2.79 18.76 -4.81
N THR A 58 -2.55 17.47 -4.64
CA THR A 58 -2.14 16.56 -5.72
C THR A 58 -3.25 16.41 -6.76
N TYR A 59 -4.50 16.36 -6.31
CA TYR A 59 -5.69 16.32 -7.16
C TYR A 59 -5.82 17.58 -8.03
N ASP A 60 -5.64 18.76 -7.43
CA ASP A 60 -5.70 20.05 -8.13
C ASP A 60 -4.60 20.20 -9.20
N TYR A 61 -3.51 19.46 -9.05
CA TYR A 61 -2.41 19.42 -10.03
C TYR A 61 -2.71 18.52 -11.25
N TYR A 62 -3.87 17.85 -11.28
CA TYR A 62 -4.33 16.95 -12.35
C TYR A 62 -3.28 15.91 -12.77
N MET A 63 -2.51 15.43 -11.80
CA MET A 63 -1.41 14.49 -12.01
C MET A 63 -1.85 13.21 -12.72
N LYS A 64 -3.01 12.66 -12.39
CA LYS A 64 -3.55 11.46 -13.05
C LYS A 64 -5.01 11.65 -13.43
N SER A 65 -5.36 11.32 -14.67
CA SER A 65 -6.75 11.02 -15.02
C SER A 65 -7.15 9.72 -14.32
N HIS A 66 -8.31 9.72 -13.66
CA HIS A 66 -8.70 8.63 -12.77
C HIS A 66 -8.66 7.29 -13.51
N TRP A 67 -7.89 6.34 -12.98
CA TRP A 67 -7.82 4.98 -13.52
C TRP A 67 -8.86 4.09 -12.86
N TRP A 68 -9.13 2.94 -13.46
CA TRP A 68 -10.04 1.95 -12.89
C TRP A 68 -9.29 1.07 -11.87
N ASN A 69 -9.86 0.92 -10.68
CA ASN A 69 -9.36 -0.02 -9.67
C ASN A 69 -10.45 -1.07 -9.37
N PRO A 70 -10.10 -2.38 -9.31
CA PRO A 70 -11.06 -3.41 -8.96
C PRO A 70 -11.54 -3.21 -7.51
N LYS A 71 -12.86 -3.30 -7.30
CA LYS A 71 -13.43 -3.31 -5.95
C LYS A 71 -13.26 -4.71 -5.34
N GLY A 72 -12.32 -4.83 -4.41
CA GLY A 72 -12.07 -6.07 -3.66
C GLY A 72 -11.10 -7.04 -4.33
N ILE A 73 -10.77 -8.11 -3.60
CA ILE A 73 -9.88 -9.18 -4.06
C ILE A 73 -10.72 -10.32 -4.62
N ARG A 74 -10.44 -10.73 -5.86
CA ARG A 74 -11.04 -11.94 -6.46
C ARG A 74 -10.19 -13.13 -6.08
N LEU A 75 -10.79 -14.12 -5.42
CA LEU A 75 -10.13 -15.36 -5.00
C LEU A 75 -10.87 -16.57 -5.56
N ALA A 76 -10.10 -17.54 -6.03
CA ALA A 76 -10.58 -18.87 -6.35
C ALA A 76 -9.87 -19.85 -5.42
N VAL A 77 -10.65 -20.66 -4.70
CA VAL A 77 -10.15 -21.67 -3.75
C VAL A 77 -10.68 -23.05 -4.15
N TRP A 78 -9.88 -24.10 -3.95
CA TRP A 78 -10.31 -25.48 -4.21
C TRP A 78 -10.98 -26.06 -2.96
N ASP A 79 -12.22 -26.53 -3.10
CA ASP A 79 -13.05 -27.03 -2.00
C ASP A 79 -12.71 -28.47 -1.55
N LYS A 80 -11.42 -28.81 -1.47
CA LYS A 80 -10.97 -30.13 -0.96
C LYS A 80 -10.68 -30.09 0.54
N PHE A 81 -10.39 -28.90 1.06
CA PHE A 81 -10.01 -28.67 2.46
C PHE A 81 -10.88 -27.60 3.15
N GLY A 82 -11.91 -27.07 2.46
CA GLY A 82 -12.76 -25.99 2.94
C GLY A 82 -12.07 -24.61 2.98
N MET A 83 -12.85 -23.55 3.27
CA MET A 83 -12.35 -22.19 3.50
C MET A 83 -12.51 -21.83 4.99
N PRO A 84 -11.49 -21.26 5.66
CA PRO A 84 -11.64 -20.81 7.04
C PRO A 84 -12.66 -19.68 7.14
N GLU A 85 -13.40 -19.61 8.25
CA GLU A 85 -14.40 -18.56 8.54
C GLU A 85 -13.76 -17.15 8.51
N TYR A 86 -12.47 -17.06 8.84
CA TYR A 86 -11.66 -15.84 8.77
C TYR A 86 -10.38 -16.13 7.97
N GLY A 87 -10.26 -15.59 6.76
CA GLY A 87 -9.09 -15.82 5.90
C GLY A 87 -8.34 -14.56 5.44
N ILE A 88 -9.01 -13.40 5.42
CA ILE A 88 -8.46 -12.16 4.85
C ILE A 88 -8.57 -11.05 5.90
N SER A 89 -7.43 -10.48 6.31
CA SER A 89 -7.43 -9.31 7.19
C SER A 89 -8.02 -8.07 6.49
N ARG A 90 -8.52 -7.11 7.27
CA ARG A 90 -9.09 -5.84 6.76
C ARG A 90 -8.14 -5.05 5.86
N PHE A 91 -6.83 -5.16 6.07
CA PHE A 91 -5.79 -4.41 5.35
C PHE A 91 -4.96 -5.30 4.41
N THR A 92 -5.50 -6.45 4.01
CA THR A 92 -4.79 -7.40 3.16
C THR A 92 -4.60 -6.82 1.77
N GLN A 93 -3.35 -6.76 1.33
CA GLN A 93 -3.00 -6.57 -0.07
C GLN A 93 -2.80 -7.94 -0.73
N LEU A 94 -2.94 -8.02 -2.05
CA LEU A 94 -2.84 -9.27 -2.81
C LEU A 94 -1.52 -10.02 -2.51
N SER A 95 -0.42 -9.29 -2.29
CA SER A 95 0.89 -9.83 -1.91
C SER A 95 0.89 -10.63 -0.60
N TYR A 96 0.10 -10.20 0.38
CA TYR A 96 -0.01 -10.89 1.66
C TYR A 96 -0.77 -12.21 1.52
N VAL A 97 -1.77 -12.27 0.63
CA VAL A 97 -2.51 -13.51 0.32
C VAL A 97 -1.57 -14.57 -0.28
N TYR A 98 -0.69 -14.20 -1.20
CA TYR A 98 0.28 -15.14 -1.79
C TYR A 98 1.22 -15.72 -0.73
N GLY A 99 1.77 -14.87 0.16
CA GLY A 99 2.69 -15.32 1.21
C GLY A 99 2.05 -16.29 2.22
N THR A 100 0.78 -16.09 2.57
CA THR A 100 0.05 -16.98 3.49
C THR A 100 -0.48 -18.24 2.80
N ALA A 101 -0.89 -18.15 1.53
CA ALA A 101 -1.37 -19.30 0.76
C ALA A 101 -0.24 -20.30 0.46
N ASP A 102 0.96 -19.81 0.16
CA ASP A 102 2.11 -20.66 -0.13
C ASP A 102 2.72 -21.27 1.16
N SER A 103 2.72 -20.50 2.27
CA SER A 103 3.20 -20.99 3.58
C SER A 103 2.24 -21.98 4.28
N SER A 104 0.94 -21.92 3.98
CA SER A 104 -0.02 -22.93 4.47
C SER A 104 -0.04 -24.21 3.62
N GLY A 105 0.44 -24.16 2.38
CA GLY A 105 0.73 -25.36 1.57
C GLY A 105 2.00 -26.12 1.99
N GLY A 106 2.97 -25.42 2.58
CA GLY A 106 4.25 -26.02 3.02
C GLY A 106 4.22 -26.74 4.37
N MET A 107 3.19 -26.50 5.22
CA MET A 107 3.14 -27.05 6.58
C MET A 107 2.43 -28.41 6.68
N MET A 108 1.87 -28.92 5.57
CA MET A 108 1.15 -30.21 5.53
C MET A 108 1.90 -31.31 4.77
N VAL A 109 3.22 -31.16 4.57
CA VAL A 109 4.09 -32.20 3.95
C VAL A 109 5.31 -32.47 4.83
N ARG A 110 5.16 -32.63 6.16
CA ARG A 110 6.25 -33.14 7.03
C ARG A 110 5.84 -34.08 8.17
N ARG A 111 4.61 -34.59 8.18
CA ARG A 111 4.21 -35.67 9.11
C ARG A 111 3.22 -36.61 8.46
N LEU A 112 3.71 -37.52 7.62
CA LEU A 112 3.05 -38.78 7.31
C LEU A 112 4.10 -39.69 6.63
N GLY A 113 4.52 -40.73 7.36
CA GLY A 113 5.19 -41.89 6.77
C GLY A 113 6.65 -42.12 7.17
N SER A 114 6.88 -42.68 8.36
CA SER A 114 7.87 -43.73 8.54
C SER A 114 7.33 -44.70 9.59
N CYS A 115 6.74 -45.79 9.10
CA CYS A 115 6.76 -47.07 9.80
C CYS A 115 8.22 -47.54 9.92
#